data_AF-A0A946NIG6-F1
#
_entry.id   AF-A0A946NIG6-F1
#
_cell.length_a   1.000
_cell.length_b   1.000
_cell.length_c   1.000
_cell.angle_alpha   90.00
_cell.angle_beta   90.00
_cell.angle_gamma   90.00
#
_symmetry.space_group_name_H-M   'P 1'
#
loop_
_entity.id
_entity.type
_entity.pdbx_description
1 polymer ?
#
loop_
_entity_poly.entity_id
_entity_poly.type
_entity_poly.pdbx_seq_one_letter_code
_entity_poly.pdbx_strand_id
1 'polypeptide(L)'
;SGIGYMLYGTPTYYVVYPDRSYTTICGYNCVTANSSSTIESKLNTAISYWPPNLGCTDPMALNYDSLANLDDGSCDYSSYTIETVGMSFMPDTIICDVGDTINFILGPGHNAVEVSDSTWIVGGNTPLIGGFNFGYGSTGYYVPDDCHHFYYVCQPHAQLGMKGVIIAHHPPVFGCTDSTAFNYDSTATVDDGSCVYCSLGPITGVNLTDLIHDRVTFNWDDMNSVCGTVDQIRIRYREVGTSAYSTKTMGAPVGNNAPCLNTSKLVLNLMSSTTYEYDFKIWYQDGTVVTWHANGNFTTLPLCDNVINIIPTPITTTKTQFCWDTVSTYAFVRLKYREDVPGSSFSNIGGMGVNSPTLCKDKNGLTPGLTYRVMWRTWCNPSGGPYRSPQWDGPVIWTQPNSIRVENTDIGDRELIRITDLLGREVNPDKVIDKTTLVYIYDDGTVEKKIIIE
;
A
#
# COMPACT_ATOMS: atom_id res chain seq x y z
N SER A 1 -28.23 23.03 39.51
CA SER A 1 -27.16 22.39 38.71
C SER A 1 -27.58 20.97 38.38
N GLY A 2 -28.46 20.83 37.37
CA GLY A 2 -28.91 19.54 36.86
C GLY A 2 -27.89 19.00 35.88
N ILE A 3 -27.50 17.75 36.08
CA ILE A 3 -26.37 17.07 35.45
C ILE A 3 -26.72 16.82 33.98
N GLY A 4 -25.91 17.38 33.07
CA GLY A 4 -26.03 17.11 31.63
C GLY A 4 -25.52 15.71 31.32
N TYR A 5 -26.41 14.83 30.86
CA TYR A 5 -26.03 13.55 30.26
C TYR A 5 -25.91 13.73 28.75
N MET A 6 -24.68 13.70 28.24
CA MET A 6 -24.39 13.38 26.84
C MET A 6 -24.50 11.87 26.67
N LEU A 7 -25.48 11.43 25.87
CA LEU A 7 -25.60 10.07 25.39
C LEU A 7 -24.61 9.86 24.24
N TYR A 8 -23.61 9.02 24.45
CA TYR A 8 -22.74 8.50 23.38
C TYR A 8 -23.30 7.14 22.94
N GLY A 9 -23.99 7.11 21.80
CA GLY A 9 -24.47 5.85 21.21
C GLY A 9 -23.33 5.13 20.48
N THR A 10 -23.14 3.84 20.75
CA THR A 10 -22.31 2.94 19.95
C THR A 10 -23.11 2.30 18.83
N PRO A 11 -22.54 2.15 17.63
CA PRO A 11 -23.16 1.52 16.46
C PRO A 11 -23.38 0.01 16.63
N THR A 12 -24.49 -0.50 16.10
CA THR A 12 -24.97 -1.89 16.28
C THR A 12 -24.63 -2.82 15.11
N TYR A 13 -24.01 -2.33 14.05
CA TYR A 13 -23.58 -3.17 12.92
C TYR A 13 -22.16 -2.82 12.51
N TYR A 14 -21.35 -3.86 12.30
CA TYR A 14 -20.01 -3.79 11.74
C TYR A 14 -20.07 -4.35 10.31
N VAL A 15 -19.63 -3.57 9.33
CA VAL A 15 -19.37 -4.07 7.96
C VAL A 15 -17.91 -4.46 7.93
N VAL A 16 -17.62 -5.76 7.80
CA VAL A 16 -16.25 -6.29 7.72
C VAL A 16 -15.87 -6.45 6.26
N TYR A 17 -14.75 -5.86 5.86
CA TYR A 17 -14.25 -5.87 4.48
C TYR A 17 -13.34 -7.09 4.24
N PRO A 18 -13.16 -7.54 2.98
CA PRO A 18 -12.26 -8.65 2.61
C PRO A 18 -10.81 -8.51 3.09
N ASP A 19 -10.36 -7.29 3.37
CA ASP A 19 -9.03 -6.98 3.88
C ASP A 19 -8.92 -7.02 5.42
N ARG A 20 -9.98 -7.47 6.10
CA ARG A 20 -10.12 -7.56 7.57
C ARG A 20 -10.28 -6.22 8.28
N SER A 21 -10.49 -5.13 7.55
CA SER A 21 -10.94 -3.87 8.15
C SER A 21 -12.44 -3.92 8.43
N TYR A 22 -12.95 -3.02 9.28
CA TYR A 22 -14.39 -2.90 9.52
C TYR A 22 -14.84 -1.44 9.66
N THR A 23 -16.09 -1.15 9.30
CA THR A 23 -16.75 0.14 9.57
C THR A 23 -18.04 -0.06 10.36
N THR A 24 -18.59 1.00 10.94
CA THR A 24 -19.74 0.94 11.84
C THR A 24 -20.93 1.78 11.36
N ILE A 25 -22.16 1.24 11.49
CA ILE A 25 -23.41 1.93 11.11
C ILE A 25 -24.34 2.08 12.33
N CYS A 26 -24.83 3.31 12.58
CA CYS A 26 -25.76 3.65 13.65
C CYS A 26 -27.15 3.98 13.08
N GLY A 27 -28.18 3.21 13.47
CA GLY A 27 -29.60 3.56 13.28
C GLY A 27 -30.23 4.16 14.54
N TYR A 28 -31.31 4.95 14.38
CA TYR A 28 -31.84 5.95 15.32
C TYR A 28 -32.29 5.47 16.73
N ASN A 29 -32.26 4.19 17.09
CA ASN A 29 -32.81 3.71 18.38
C ASN A 29 -32.00 2.56 19.03
N CYS A 30 -30.80 2.83 19.56
CA CYS A 30 -29.99 1.80 20.22
C CYS A 30 -30.06 1.91 21.76
N VAL A 31 -30.70 0.93 22.42
CA VAL A 31 -30.74 0.74 23.88
C VAL A 31 -30.38 -0.72 24.20
N THR A 32 -29.21 -0.97 24.81
CA THR A 32 -28.97 -1.95 25.91
C THR A 32 -27.48 -2.11 26.21
N ALA A 33 -27.18 -2.46 27.47
CA ALA A 33 -25.86 -2.46 28.08
C ALA A 33 -25.07 -3.75 27.80
N ASN A 34 -24.00 -3.66 27.00
CA ASN A 34 -22.91 -4.63 26.98
C ASN A 34 -21.58 -3.86 26.89
N SER A 35 -20.54 -4.30 27.62
CA SER A 35 -19.26 -3.59 27.67
C SER A 35 -18.46 -3.75 26.37
N SER A 36 -17.76 -2.70 25.94
CA SER A 36 -16.94 -2.67 24.73
C SER A 36 -15.92 -3.83 24.65
N SER A 37 -15.39 -4.26 25.80
CA SER A 37 -14.42 -5.36 25.90
C SER A 37 -15.01 -6.74 25.55
N THR A 38 -16.31 -6.97 25.76
CA THR A 38 -16.94 -8.23 25.33
C THR A 38 -17.16 -8.27 23.82
N ILE A 39 -17.42 -7.10 23.21
CA ILE A 39 -17.66 -6.96 21.77
C ILE A 39 -16.34 -7.11 21.01
N GLU A 40 -15.29 -6.44 21.45
CA GLU A 40 -13.95 -6.52 20.85
C GLU A 40 -13.37 -7.93 20.94
N SER A 41 -13.61 -8.64 22.05
CA SER A 41 -13.27 -10.06 22.17
C SER A 41 -14.05 -10.93 21.19
N LYS A 42 -15.38 -10.74 21.07
CA LYS A 42 -16.21 -11.48 20.10
C LYS A 42 -15.80 -11.21 18.65
N LEU A 43 -15.40 -9.98 18.35
CA LEU A 43 -14.94 -9.55 17.03
C LEU A 43 -13.57 -10.15 16.68
N ASN A 44 -12.61 -10.11 17.62
CA ASN A 44 -11.31 -10.75 17.44
C ASN A 44 -11.42 -12.27 17.31
N THR A 45 -12.34 -12.89 18.05
CA THR A 45 -12.69 -14.30 17.86
C THR A 45 -13.24 -14.56 16.47
N ALA A 46 -14.22 -13.78 15.99
CA ALA A 46 -14.77 -13.91 14.64
C ALA A 46 -13.70 -13.74 13.53
N ILE A 47 -12.79 -12.76 13.68
CA ILE A 47 -11.68 -12.52 12.75
C ILE A 47 -10.67 -13.69 12.75
N SER A 48 -10.46 -14.34 13.91
CA SER A 48 -9.52 -15.48 14.02
C SER A 48 -10.00 -16.75 13.29
N TYR A 49 -11.30 -16.83 13.00
CA TYR A 49 -11.94 -17.95 12.31
C TYR A 49 -12.21 -17.66 10.82
N TRP A 50 -11.51 -16.67 10.23
CA TRP A 50 -11.67 -16.27 8.83
C TRP A 50 -10.44 -16.66 7.97
N PRO A 51 -10.59 -17.40 6.85
CA PRO A 51 -11.85 -17.81 6.21
C PRO A 51 -12.64 -18.82 7.06
N PRO A 52 -14.00 -18.78 7.01
CA PRO A 52 -14.78 -19.75 7.75
C PRO A 52 -14.45 -21.15 7.20
N ASN A 53 -14.38 -22.13 8.08
CA ASN A 53 -14.32 -23.52 7.65
C ASN A 53 -15.73 -23.90 7.22
N LEU A 54 -15.93 -23.90 5.91
CA LEU A 54 -17.15 -24.33 5.25
C LEU A 54 -17.24 -25.86 5.31
N GLY A 55 -18.39 -26.36 5.72
CA GLY A 55 -18.72 -27.78 5.78
C GLY A 55 -19.98 -28.01 6.60
N CYS A 56 -20.50 -29.24 6.57
CA CYS A 56 -21.72 -29.57 7.30
C CYS A 56 -21.55 -29.39 8.82
N THR A 57 -22.39 -28.56 9.45
CA THR A 57 -22.31 -28.29 10.90
C THR A 57 -23.26 -29.12 11.74
N ASP A 58 -24.14 -29.91 11.11
CA ASP A 58 -25.10 -30.77 11.80
C ASP A 58 -24.51 -32.14 12.17
N PRO A 59 -24.37 -32.48 13.47
CA PRO A 59 -23.90 -33.79 13.92
C PRO A 59 -24.74 -34.99 13.45
N MET A 60 -25.95 -34.75 12.92
CA MET A 60 -26.85 -35.79 12.40
C MET A 60 -26.65 -36.10 10.91
N ALA A 61 -25.85 -35.31 10.17
CA ALA A 61 -25.54 -35.59 8.77
C ALA A 61 -24.42 -36.62 8.61
N LEU A 62 -24.43 -37.37 7.50
CA LEU A 62 -23.42 -38.38 7.19
C LEU A 62 -22.02 -37.78 6.95
N ASN A 63 -21.97 -36.54 6.50
CA ASN A 63 -20.74 -35.81 6.23
C ASN A 63 -20.49 -34.66 7.24
N TYR A 64 -21.05 -34.75 8.45
CA TYR A 64 -20.78 -33.81 9.53
C TYR A 64 -19.27 -33.53 9.67
N ASP A 65 -18.88 -32.26 9.58
CA ASP A 65 -17.51 -31.81 9.82
C ASP A 65 -17.42 -31.08 11.15
N SER A 66 -16.83 -31.75 12.14
CA SER A 66 -16.57 -31.17 13.47
C SER A 66 -15.62 -29.96 13.47
N LEU A 67 -14.93 -29.68 12.35
CA LEU A 67 -14.05 -28.53 12.17
C LEU A 67 -14.73 -27.39 11.41
N ALA A 68 -15.92 -27.62 10.84
CA ALA A 68 -16.72 -26.59 10.20
C ALA A 68 -17.31 -25.64 11.25
N ASN A 69 -17.29 -24.35 10.93
CA ASN A 69 -17.82 -23.29 11.79
C ASN A 69 -18.86 -22.42 11.10
N LEU A 70 -19.15 -22.72 9.83
CA LEU A 70 -20.20 -22.13 9.03
C LEU A 70 -20.73 -23.21 8.09
N ASP A 71 -22.04 -23.46 8.19
CA ASP A 71 -22.70 -24.42 7.30
C ASP A 71 -22.70 -23.90 5.87
N ASP A 72 -22.23 -24.74 4.94
CA ASP A 72 -22.19 -24.44 3.51
C ASP A 72 -23.31 -25.12 2.73
N GLY A 73 -24.29 -25.71 3.44
CA GLY A 73 -25.39 -26.46 2.84
C GLY A 73 -24.97 -27.80 2.26
N SER A 74 -23.74 -28.26 2.53
CA SER A 74 -23.26 -29.55 2.02
C SER A 74 -23.74 -30.74 2.83
N CYS A 75 -24.46 -30.56 3.95
CA CYS A 75 -24.92 -31.66 4.80
C CYS A 75 -25.61 -32.78 4.02
N ASP A 76 -24.97 -33.94 3.98
CA ASP A 76 -25.43 -35.15 3.32
C ASP A 76 -26.29 -35.93 4.30
N TYR A 77 -27.60 -35.85 4.10
CA TYR A 77 -28.57 -36.66 4.81
C TYR A 77 -29.20 -37.73 3.90
N SER A 78 -28.44 -38.24 2.93
CA SER A 78 -28.88 -39.14 1.83
C SER A 78 -29.71 -40.35 2.25
N SER A 79 -29.83 -40.65 3.54
CA SER A 79 -31.00 -41.38 4.02
C SER A 79 -31.40 -41.02 5.46
N TYR A 80 -32.67 -40.69 5.66
CA TYR A 80 -33.30 -40.63 6.99
C TYR A 80 -33.98 -41.97 7.28
N THR A 81 -34.18 -42.29 8.56
CA THR A 81 -34.96 -43.47 8.98
C THR A 81 -35.99 -43.08 10.02
N ILE A 82 -37.25 -43.36 9.73
CA ILE A 82 -38.37 -43.29 10.65
C ILE A 82 -38.68 -44.72 11.10
N GLU A 83 -38.55 -44.97 12.41
CA GLU A 83 -38.92 -46.24 13.02
C GLU A 83 -40.16 -46.10 13.91
N THR A 84 -40.84 -47.21 14.19
CA THR A 84 -41.91 -47.22 15.19
C THR A 84 -41.36 -47.64 16.55
N VAL A 85 -41.45 -46.77 17.54
CA VAL A 85 -41.05 -47.06 18.92
C VAL A 85 -42.27 -46.90 19.82
N GLY A 86 -42.80 -48.02 20.28
CA GLY A 86 -44.06 -48.03 21.02
C GLY A 86 -45.22 -47.49 20.17
N MET A 87 -45.84 -46.39 20.61
CA MET A 87 -47.00 -45.77 19.93
C MET A 87 -46.63 -44.48 19.18
N SER A 88 -45.37 -44.34 18.78
CA SER A 88 -44.84 -43.14 18.14
C SER A 88 -43.93 -43.49 16.96
N PHE A 89 -43.85 -42.56 16.01
CA PHE A 89 -42.78 -42.54 15.01
C PHE A 89 -41.54 -41.90 15.64
N MET A 90 -40.35 -42.43 15.37
CA MET A 90 -39.08 -41.87 15.83
C MET A 90 -38.10 -41.72 14.65
N PRO A 91 -37.67 -40.50 14.33
CA PRO A 91 -38.29 -39.23 14.77
C PRO A 91 -39.72 -39.11 14.24
N ASP A 92 -40.55 -38.29 14.90
CA ASP A 92 -41.91 -37.96 14.42
C ASP A 92 -41.91 -36.76 13.46
N THR A 93 -40.79 -36.06 13.36
CA THR A 93 -40.57 -34.93 12.45
C THR A 93 -39.24 -35.14 11.72
N ILE A 94 -39.28 -35.11 10.41
CA ILE A 94 -38.10 -35.03 9.54
C ILE A 94 -38.09 -33.67 8.87
N ILE A 95 -36.93 -33.02 8.82
CA ILE A 95 -36.65 -31.87 7.95
C ILE A 95 -35.60 -32.38 6.97
N CYS A 96 -35.88 -32.31 5.67
CA CYS A 96 -35.02 -32.86 4.62
C CYS A 96 -35.05 -32.00 3.35
N ASP A 97 -34.14 -32.28 2.43
CA ASP A 97 -34.16 -31.68 1.09
C ASP A 97 -35.05 -32.48 0.13
N VAL A 98 -35.61 -31.81 -0.87
CA VAL A 98 -36.28 -32.47 -1.99
C VAL A 98 -35.28 -33.40 -2.68
N GLY A 99 -35.64 -34.67 -2.85
CA GLY A 99 -34.78 -35.72 -3.39
C GLY A 99 -34.12 -36.63 -2.34
N ASP A 100 -34.20 -36.29 -1.04
CA ASP A 100 -33.68 -37.15 0.03
C ASP A 100 -34.50 -38.44 0.18
N THR A 101 -33.84 -39.52 0.60
CA THR A 101 -34.52 -40.80 0.83
C THR A 101 -34.96 -40.92 2.29
N ILE A 102 -36.27 -41.06 2.52
CA ILE A 102 -36.85 -41.29 3.85
C ILE A 102 -37.24 -42.76 3.98
N ASN A 103 -36.49 -43.52 4.76
CA ASN A 103 -36.81 -44.93 5.03
C ASN A 103 -37.84 -45.05 6.16
N PHE A 104 -38.76 -45.99 6.01
CA PHE A 104 -39.72 -46.38 7.04
C PHE A 104 -39.43 -47.81 7.49
N ILE A 105 -39.26 -48.02 8.79
CA ILE A 105 -39.13 -49.34 9.41
C ILE A 105 -40.28 -49.49 10.41
N LEU A 106 -41.35 -50.16 9.99
CA LEU A 106 -42.58 -50.24 10.77
C LEU A 106 -42.68 -51.57 11.52
N GLY A 107 -43.11 -51.51 12.77
CA GLY A 107 -43.39 -52.69 13.59
C GLY A 107 -44.67 -53.41 13.15
N PRO A 108 -44.86 -54.69 13.52
CA PRO A 108 -45.98 -55.53 13.04
C PRO A 108 -47.40 -54.97 13.26
N GLY A 109 -47.59 -54.06 14.24
CA GLY A 109 -48.86 -53.41 14.55
C GLY A 109 -49.03 -52.01 13.96
N HIS A 110 -48.07 -51.54 13.18
CA HIS A 110 -48.01 -50.16 12.71
C HIS A 110 -47.88 -50.08 11.19
N ASN A 111 -48.60 -49.12 10.63
CA ASN A 111 -48.53 -48.71 9.23
C ASN A 111 -48.23 -47.20 9.17
N ALA A 112 -47.86 -46.68 8.00
CA ALA A 112 -47.64 -45.26 7.80
C ALA A 112 -48.33 -44.83 6.50
N VAL A 113 -49.30 -43.94 6.62
CA VAL A 113 -50.13 -43.50 5.49
C VAL A 113 -50.15 -41.99 5.45
N GLU A 114 -49.83 -41.44 4.29
CA GLU A 114 -49.94 -40.02 4.03
C GLU A 114 -51.40 -39.57 4.08
N VAL A 115 -51.64 -38.42 4.69
CA VAL A 115 -52.95 -37.81 4.87
C VAL A 115 -52.87 -36.32 4.59
N SER A 116 -54.01 -35.67 4.32
CA SER A 116 -54.03 -34.21 4.21
C SER A 116 -53.74 -33.54 5.57
N ASP A 117 -53.23 -32.31 5.56
CA ASP A 117 -53.07 -31.48 6.77
C ASP A 117 -54.36 -31.44 7.61
N SER A 118 -55.51 -31.21 6.95
CA SER A 118 -56.81 -31.19 7.63
C SER A 118 -57.15 -32.49 8.34
N THR A 119 -56.79 -33.63 7.76
CA THR A 119 -56.97 -34.96 8.35
C THR A 119 -56.00 -35.17 9.52
N TRP A 120 -54.74 -34.75 9.37
CA TRP A 120 -53.69 -34.88 10.37
C TRP A 120 -53.94 -34.04 11.63
N ILE A 121 -54.47 -32.82 11.46
CA ILE A 121 -54.81 -31.91 12.56
C ILE A 121 -55.90 -32.52 13.45
N VAL A 122 -56.92 -33.15 12.87
CA VAL A 122 -58.05 -33.72 13.62
C VAL A 122 -57.81 -35.15 14.11
N GLY A 123 -56.62 -35.71 13.91
CA GLY A 123 -56.29 -37.10 14.25
C GLY A 123 -57.05 -38.14 13.42
N GLY A 124 -57.46 -37.75 12.21
CA GLY A 124 -58.11 -38.62 11.23
C GLY A 124 -57.11 -39.59 10.57
N ASN A 125 -57.64 -40.57 9.85
CA ASN A 125 -56.84 -41.61 9.19
C ASN A 125 -57.23 -41.87 7.73
N THR A 126 -57.96 -40.93 7.12
CA THR A 126 -58.35 -40.99 5.71
C THR A 126 -57.12 -40.77 4.82
N PRO A 127 -56.70 -41.78 4.03
CA PRO A 127 -55.52 -41.67 3.18
C PRO A 127 -55.66 -40.55 2.15
N LEU A 128 -54.56 -39.85 1.87
CA LEU A 128 -54.47 -38.90 0.77
C LEU A 128 -54.43 -39.65 -0.56
N ILE A 129 -55.23 -39.21 -1.55
CA ILE A 129 -55.23 -39.81 -2.88
C ILE A 129 -53.89 -39.52 -3.56
N GLY A 130 -53.17 -40.56 -3.97
CA GLY A 130 -51.85 -40.43 -4.59
C GLY A 130 -50.69 -40.31 -3.60
N GLY A 131 -50.97 -40.22 -2.30
CA GLY A 131 -49.95 -40.20 -1.26
C GLY A 131 -49.37 -41.59 -0.96
N PHE A 132 -48.27 -41.63 -0.22
CA PHE A 132 -47.62 -42.89 0.13
C PHE A 132 -48.45 -43.70 1.13
N ASN A 133 -48.33 -45.04 1.05
CA ASN A 133 -49.01 -45.97 1.94
C ASN A 133 -48.14 -47.21 2.19
N PHE A 134 -47.53 -47.27 3.36
CA PHE A 134 -46.75 -48.39 3.84
C PHE A 134 -47.60 -49.28 4.73
N GLY A 135 -47.67 -50.57 4.41
CA GLY A 135 -48.48 -51.55 5.12
C GLY A 135 -47.98 -51.89 6.53
N TYR A 136 -48.73 -52.75 7.23
CA TYR A 136 -48.36 -53.18 8.57
C TYR A 136 -47.05 -53.96 8.59
N GLY A 137 -46.13 -53.59 9.47
CA GLY A 137 -44.84 -54.28 9.60
C GLY A 137 -43.93 -54.14 8.37
N SER A 138 -44.25 -53.24 7.43
CA SER A 138 -43.49 -53.11 6.20
C SER A 138 -42.27 -52.20 6.37
N THR A 139 -41.22 -52.50 5.61
CA THR A 139 -40.13 -51.57 5.35
C THR A 139 -40.32 -50.98 3.95
N GLY A 140 -40.13 -49.67 3.80
CA GLY A 140 -40.26 -48.95 2.54
C GLY A 140 -39.49 -47.65 2.56
N TYR A 141 -39.52 -46.91 1.47
CA TYR A 141 -38.92 -45.57 1.41
C TYR A 141 -39.82 -44.61 0.65
N TYR A 142 -39.69 -43.33 0.95
CA TYR A 142 -40.32 -42.21 0.25
C TYR A 142 -39.25 -41.19 -0.13
N VAL A 143 -39.37 -40.60 -1.32
CA VAL A 143 -38.49 -39.51 -1.77
C VAL A 143 -39.39 -38.31 -2.05
N PRO A 144 -39.31 -37.23 -1.25
CA PRO A 144 -40.03 -36.00 -1.54
C PRO A 144 -39.62 -35.44 -2.91
N ASP A 145 -40.59 -35.11 -3.74
CA ASP A 145 -40.38 -34.58 -5.10
C ASP A 145 -40.74 -33.09 -5.24
N ASP A 146 -41.27 -32.47 -4.18
CA ASP A 146 -41.59 -31.04 -4.11
C ASP A 146 -41.40 -30.49 -2.68
N CYS A 147 -41.24 -29.17 -2.57
CA CYS A 147 -41.10 -28.44 -1.31
C CYS A 147 -42.46 -28.35 -0.61
N HIS A 148 -42.75 -29.32 0.24
CA HIS A 148 -44.03 -29.43 0.93
C HIS A 148 -43.88 -30.15 2.27
N HIS A 149 -44.90 -30.00 3.13
CA HIS A 149 -45.06 -30.79 4.35
C HIS A 149 -45.88 -32.05 4.05
N PHE A 150 -45.27 -33.23 4.16
CA PHE A 150 -45.94 -34.51 4.00
C PHE A 150 -46.39 -35.02 5.37
N TYR A 151 -47.70 -34.96 5.62
CA TYR A 151 -48.30 -35.39 6.88
C TYR A 151 -48.68 -36.86 6.82
N TYR A 152 -48.32 -37.65 7.83
CA TYR A 152 -48.65 -39.07 7.85
C TYR A 152 -49.08 -39.56 9.23
N VAL A 153 -49.85 -40.64 9.25
CA VAL A 153 -50.39 -41.24 10.48
C VAL A 153 -50.26 -42.76 10.46
N CYS A 154 -50.27 -43.36 11.65
CA CYS A 154 -50.59 -44.78 11.80
C CYS A 154 -52.10 -44.93 11.92
N GLN A 155 -52.75 -45.55 10.94
CA GLN A 155 -54.22 -45.55 10.83
C GLN A 155 -54.97 -46.11 12.05
N PRO A 156 -54.58 -47.25 12.67
CA PRO A 156 -55.26 -47.74 13.87
C PRO A 156 -54.98 -46.89 15.12
N HIS A 157 -53.96 -46.03 15.09
CA HIS A 157 -53.49 -45.27 16.25
C HIS A 157 -53.54 -43.75 16.05
N ALA A 158 -54.14 -43.27 14.95
CA ALA A 158 -54.22 -41.85 14.62
C ALA A 158 -54.98 -41.06 15.70
N GLN A 159 -56.07 -41.62 16.22
CA GLN A 159 -56.85 -41.03 17.32
C GLN A 159 -56.10 -41.01 18.67
N LEU A 160 -55.07 -41.86 18.80
CA LEU A 160 -54.18 -41.87 19.96
C LEU A 160 -52.97 -40.94 19.78
N GLY A 161 -52.90 -40.22 18.65
CA GLY A 161 -51.86 -39.24 18.37
C GLY A 161 -50.62 -39.80 17.66
N MET A 162 -50.64 -41.03 17.15
CA MET A 162 -49.52 -41.60 16.40
C MET A 162 -49.46 -41.02 14.99
N LYS A 163 -48.73 -39.92 14.83
CA LYS A 163 -48.60 -39.15 13.60
C LYS A 163 -47.19 -38.58 13.46
N GLY A 164 -46.79 -38.25 12.23
CA GLY A 164 -45.54 -37.55 11.97
C GLY A 164 -45.65 -36.62 10.77
N VAL A 165 -44.58 -35.86 10.52
CA VAL A 165 -44.47 -34.90 9.42
C VAL A 165 -43.08 -34.95 8.80
N ILE A 166 -43.01 -34.92 7.47
CA ILE A 166 -41.78 -34.70 6.72
C ILE A 166 -41.88 -33.29 6.14
N ILE A 167 -40.92 -32.43 6.44
CA ILE A 167 -40.81 -31.05 5.96
C ILE A 167 -39.71 -31.04 4.90
N ALA A 168 -40.09 -31.10 3.63
CA ALA A 168 -39.15 -31.03 2.52
C ALA A 168 -38.93 -29.57 2.07
N HIS A 169 -37.68 -29.17 1.92
CA HIS A 169 -37.31 -27.85 1.39
C HIS A 169 -36.36 -28.00 0.20
N HIS A 170 -36.18 -26.91 -0.55
CA HIS A 170 -35.18 -26.86 -1.61
C HIS A 170 -33.84 -26.53 -0.97
N PRO A 171 -32.74 -27.20 -1.36
CA PRO A 171 -31.42 -26.87 -0.86
C PRO A 171 -31.06 -25.44 -1.27
N PRO A 172 -30.47 -24.62 -0.39
CA PRO A 172 -30.14 -23.24 -0.72
C PRO A 172 -29.19 -23.20 -1.93
N VAL A 173 -29.66 -22.60 -3.03
CA VAL A 173 -28.80 -22.31 -4.17
C VAL A 173 -28.06 -21.00 -3.86
N PHE A 174 -26.74 -21.11 -3.73
CA PHE A 174 -25.84 -20.00 -3.50
C PHE A 174 -25.48 -19.31 -4.82
N GLY A 175 -25.53 -17.98 -4.84
CA GLY A 175 -25.15 -17.18 -5.98
C GLY A 175 -25.59 -15.72 -5.81
N CYS A 176 -25.27 -14.86 -6.77
CA CYS A 176 -25.64 -13.46 -6.66
C CYS A 176 -27.17 -13.26 -6.80
N THR A 177 -27.81 -12.73 -5.75
CA THR A 177 -29.27 -12.48 -5.75
C THR A 177 -29.66 -11.07 -6.20
N ASP A 178 -28.69 -10.16 -6.38
CA ASP A 178 -28.96 -8.79 -6.83
C ASP A 178 -29.11 -8.74 -8.36
N SER A 179 -30.34 -8.47 -8.83
CA SER A 179 -30.67 -8.31 -10.25
C SER A 179 -29.91 -7.19 -10.99
N THR A 180 -29.23 -6.30 -10.27
CA THR A 180 -28.39 -5.23 -10.84
C THR A 180 -26.94 -5.63 -11.03
N ALA A 181 -26.50 -6.76 -10.46
CA ALA A 181 -25.17 -7.31 -10.65
C ALA A 181 -25.05 -8.04 -11.99
N PHE A 182 -23.84 -8.10 -12.52
CA PHE A 182 -23.56 -8.71 -13.83
C PHE A 182 -23.67 -10.24 -13.82
N ASN A 183 -23.36 -10.86 -12.69
CA ASN A 183 -23.45 -12.30 -12.47
C ASN A 183 -24.71 -12.68 -11.67
N TYR A 184 -25.78 -11.90 -11.77
CA TYR A 184 -27.07 -12.24 -11.18
C TYR A 184 -27.50 -13.66 -11.58
N ASP A 185 -27.82 -14.49 -10.59
CA ASP A 185 -28.34 -15.83 -10.77
C ASP A 185 -29.80 -15.87 -10.30
N SER A 186 -30.73 -16.03 -11.23
CA SER A 186 -32.16 -16.11 -10.92
C SER A 186 -32.56 -17.36 -10.15
N THR A 187 -31.68 -18.37 -10.09
CA THR A 187 -31.89 -19.60 -9.31
C THR A 187 -31.34 -19.49 -7.90
N ALA A 188 -30.49 -18.48 -7.62
CA ALA A 188 -29.94 -18.27 -6.29
C ALA A 188 -31.04 -17.83 -5.31
N THR A 189 -31.04 -18.49 -4.14
CA THR A 189 -31.93 -18.20 -3.01
C THR A 189 -31.20 -17.62 -1.81
N VAL A 190 -29.86 -17.71 -1.81
CA VAL A 190 -28.98 -17.15 -0.79
C VAL A 190 -27.84 -16.40 -1.48
N ASP A 191 -27.64 -15.13 -1.12
CA ASP A 191 -26.50 -14.34 -1.61
C ASP A 191 -25.21 -14.88 -1.01
N ASP A 192 -24.29 -15.30 -1.87
CA ASP A 192 -22.97 -15.80 -1.50
C ASP A 192 -21.90 -14.69 -1.48
N GLY A 193 -22.29 -13.44 -1.74
CA GLY A 193 -21.39 -12.30 -1.82
C GLY A 193 -20.56 -12.28 -3.11
N SER A 194 -20.87 -13.14 -4.08
CA SER A 194 -20.18 -13.18 -5.38
C SER A 194 -20.62 -12.06 -6.33
N CYS A 195 -21.62 -11.26 -5.98
CA CYS A 195 -22.16 -10.21 -6.85
C CYS A 195 -21.08 -9.27 -7.40
N VAL A 196 -20.96 -9.22 -8.73
CA VAL A 196 -20.06 -8.38 -9.48
C VAL A 196 -20.83 -7.18 -10.00
N TYR A 197 -20.61 -6.03 -9.37
CA TYR A 197 -21.19 -4.77 -9.80
C TYR A 197 -20.24 -4.10 -10.80
N CYS A 198 -20.72 -3.97 -12.03
CA CYS A 198 -19.96 -3.37 -13.11
C CYS A 198 -20.11 -1.85 -13.12
N SER A 199 -19.00 -1.13 -12.96
CA SER A 199 -18.95 0.31 -13.18
C SER A 199 -17.82 0.65 -14.15
N LEU A 200 -18.17 0.87 -15.42
CA LEU A 200 -17.28 1.56 -16.36
C LEU A 200 -17.25 3.02 -15.96
N GLY A 201 -16.17 3.41 -15.29
CA GLY A 201 -16.14 4.59 -14.44
C GLY A 201 -14.94 5.48 -14.65
N PRO A 202 -14.87 6.59 -13.91
CA PRO A 202 -13.66 7.40 -13.85
C PRO A 202 -12.48 6.56 -13.34
N ILE A 203 -11.27 6.99 -13.68
CA ILE A 203 -10.04 6.43 -13.14
C ILE A 203 -10.03 6.58 -11.62
N THR A 204 -9.71 5.48 -10.93
CA THR A 204 -9.60 5.40 -9.47
C THR A 204 -8.15 5.17 -9.03
N GLY A 205 -7.88 5.28 -7.73
CA GLY A 205 -6.56 4.98 -7.15
C GLY A 205 -5.44 5.92 -7.59
N VAL A 206 -5.77 7.14 -8.04
CA VAL A 206 -4.77 8.08 -8.55
C VAL A 206 -3.78 8.47 -7.45
N ASN A 207 -2.50 8.15 -7.65
CA ASN A 207 -1.41 8.54 -6.77
C ASN A 207 -0.16 8.94 -7.57
N LEU A 208 0.63 9.86 -7.02
CA LEU A 208 1.82 10.40 -7.66
C LEU A 208 3.08 9.86 -6.97
N THR A 209 4.00 9.33 -7.78
CA THR A 209 5.33 8.88 -7.31
C THR A 209 6.43 9.56 -8.12
N ASP A 210 7.67 9.42 -7.65
CA ASP A 210 8.86 9.98 -8.32
C ASP A 210 8.75 11.49 -8.63
N LEU A 211 7.96 12.21 -7.81
CA LEU A 211 7.74 13.64 -7.94
C LEU A 211 9.02 14.39 -7.56
N ILE A 212 9.71 14.92 -8.57
CA ILE A 212 10.92 15.72 -8.39
C ILE A 212 10.84 16.95 -9.29
N HIS A 213 11.91 17.74 -9.32
CA HIS A 213 11.97 19.03 -10.00
C HIS A 213 11.54 19.05 -11.47
N ASP A 214 11.70 17.94 -12.21
CA ASP A 214 11.48 17.89 -13.66
C ASP A 214 10.49 16.80 -14.11
N ARG A 215 9.90 16.04 -13.18
CA ARG A 215 9.08 14.87 -13.51
C ARG A 215 8.14 14.45 -12.40
N VAL A 216 7.13 13.67 -12.81
CA VAL A 216 6.23 12.95 -11.94
C VAL A 216 5.76 11.67 -12.63
N THR A 217 5.57 10.61 -11.87
CA THR A 217 4.88 9.40 -12.33
C THR A 217 3.45 9.42 -11.81
N PHE A 218 2.48 9.41 -12.72
CA PHE A 218 1.08 9.16 -12.39
C PHE A 218 0.86 7.67 -12.28
N ASN A 219 0.16 7.22 -11.25
CA ASN A 219 -0.26 5.83 -11.04
C ASN A 219 -1.77 5.80 -10.80
N TRP A 220 -2.43 4.72 -11.20
CA TRP A 220 -3.86 4.49 -11.01
C TRP A 220 -4.19 3.00 -10.99
N ASP A 221 -5.42 2.64 -10.61
CA ASP A 221 -5.88 1.25 -10.57
C ASP A 221 -5.98 0.63 -11.96
N ASP A 222 -5.98 -0.71 -12.06
CA ASP A 222 -6.34 -1.36 -13.33
C ASP A 222 -7.83 -1.19 -13.59
N MET A 223 -8.16 -0.42 -14.62
CA MET A 223 -9.54 -0.12 -15.00
C MET A 223 -10.14 -1.17 -15.95
N ASN A 224 -9.38 -2.21 -16.33
CA ASN A 224 -9.90 -3.35 -17.10
C ASN A 224 -10.65 -4.30 -16.17
N SER A 225 -11.80 -4.79 -16.61
CA SER A 225 -12.59 -5.77 -15.86
C SER A 225 -13.41 -6.64 -16.80
N VAL A 226 -14.09 -7.65 -16.24
CA VAL A 226 -15.08 -8.47 -16.97
C VAL A 226 -16.17 -7.61 -17.62
N CYS A 227 -16.43 -6.43 -17.06
CA CYS A 227 -17.47 -5.49 -17.50
C CYS A 227 -17.08 -4.67 -18.73
N GLY A 228 -15.78 -4.52 -18.97
CA GLY A 228 -15.30 -3.71 -20.07
C GLY A 228 -13.78 -3.55 -20.05
N THR A 229 -13.26 -3.52 -21.26
CA THR A 229 -11.84 -3.38 -21.52
C THR A 229 -11.53 -1.93 -21.82
N VAL A 230 -10.48 -1.40 -21.20
CA VAL A 230 -9.99 -0.05 -21.47
C VAL A 230 -9.39 -0.03 -22.87
N ASP A 231 -9.81 0.92 -23.69
CA ASP A 231 -9.27 1.14 -25.03
C ASP A 231 -8.12 2.15 -25.00
N GLN A 232 -8.33 3.29 -24.33
CA GLN A 232 -7.35 4.36 -24.23
C GLN A 232 -7.49 5.15 -22.93
N ILE A 233 -6.36 5.61 -22.39
CA ILE A 233 -6.33 6.60 -21.31
C ILE A 233 -5.55 7.83 -21.78
N ARG A 234 -6.02 9.01 -21.39
CA ARG A 234 -5.33 10.27 -21.65
C ARG A 234 -5.23 11.10 -20.39
N ILE A 235 -4.02 11.57 -20.11
CA ILE A 235 -3.75 12.59 -19.09
C ILE A 235 -3.60 13.92 -19.82
N ARG A 236 -4.18 14.98 -19.26
CA ARG A 236 -3.81 16.35 -19.56
C ARG A 236 -3.29 17.03 -18.30
N TYR A 237 -2.32 17.92 -18.46
CA TYR A 237 -1.78 18.71 -17.36
C TYR A 237 -1.31 20.07 -17.87
N ARG A 238 -1.36 21.08 -17.00
CA ARG A 238 -0.86 22.42 -17.27
C ARG A 238 -0.45 23.11 -15.99
N GLU A 239 0.34 24.15 -16.12
CA GLU A 239 0.70 25.01 -15.00
C GLU A 239 -0.53 25.79 -14.55
N VAL A 240 -0.75 25.86 -13.23
CA VAL A 240 -1.90 26.57 -12.68
C VAL A 240 -1.84 28.04 -13.11
N GLY A 241 -2.97 28.56 -13.61
CA GLY A 241 -3.06 29.92 -14.14
C GLY A 241 -2.72 30.05 -15.64
N THR A 242 -2.30 28.98 -16.31
CA THR A 242 -2.13 28.96 -17.77
C THR A 242 -3.35 28.37 -18.49
N SER A 243 -3.46 28.57 -19.81
CA SER A 243 -4.59 28.08 -20.59
C SER A 243 -4.30 26.80 -21.38
N ALA A 244 -3.05 26.56 -21.78
CA ALA A 244 -2.67 25.47 -22.67
C ALA A 244 -2.34 24.17 -21.91
N TYR A 245 -2.97 23.06 -22.30
CA TYR A 245 -2.68 21.74 -21.75
C TYR A 245 -1.64 20.98 -22.56
N SER A 246 -0.71 20.36 -21.86
CA SER A 246 0.09 19.24 -22.37
C SER A 246 -0.67 17.93 -22.17
N THR A 247 -0.47 16.94 -23.04
CA THR A 247 -1.16 15.64 -22.95
C THR A 247 -0.22 14.45 -23.04
N LYS A 248 -0.59 13.35 -22.38
CA LYS A 248 -0.02 12.02 -22.59
C LYS A 248 -1.13 11.01 -22.87
N THR A 249 -0.93 10.19 -23.88
CA THR A 249 -1.86 9.11 -24.25
C THR A 249 -1.22 7.75 -23.95
N MET A 250 -2.05 6.82 -23.49
CA MET A 250 -1.72 5.43 -23.19
C MET A 250 -2.75 4.53 -23.87
N GLY A 251 -2.33 3.37 -24.36
CA GLY A 251 -3.16 2.52 -25.21
C GLY A 251 -3.01 2.84 -26.71
N ALA A 252 -3.55 1.95 -27.54
CA ALA A 252 -3.61 2.13 -28.99
C ALA A 252 -4.57 3.27 -29.36
N PRO A 253 -4.60 3.73 -30.63
CA PRO A 253 -5.68 4.57 -31.11
C PRO A 253 -7.05 3.94 -30.81
N VAL A 254 -8.02 4.77 -30.42
CA VAL A 254 -9.38 4.35 -30.08
C VAL A 254 -9.98 3.52 -31.23
N GLY A 255 -10.57 2.37 -30.90
CA GLY A 255 -11.21 1.46 -31.84
C GLY A 255 -10.28 0.41 -32.47
N ASN A 256 -9.06 0.25 -31.95
CA ASN A 256 -8.11 -0.76 -32.45
C ASN A 256 -8.23 -2.13 -31.75
N ASN A 257 -9.22 -2.31 -30.86
CA ASN A 257 -9.50 -3.53 -30.09
C ASN A 257 -8.30 -4.07 -29.27
N ALA A 258 -7.28 -3.25 -29.02
CA ALA A 258 -6.13 -3.61 -28.21
C ALA A 258 -6.32 -3.02 -26.79
N PRO A 259 -6.32 -3.86 -25.74
CA PRO A 259 -6.51 -3.37 -24.37
C PRO A 259 -5.39 -2.41 -23.94
N CYS A 260 -5.76 -1.29 -23.32
CA CYS A 260 -4.82 -0.45 -22.59
C CYS A 260 -4.57 -1.05 -21.20
N LEU A 261 -3.41 -1.67 -21.04
CA LEU A 261 -2.97 -2.29 -19.77
C LEU A 261 -2.14 -1.34 -18.90
N ASN A 262 -2.06 -0.06 -19.28
CA ASN A 262 -1.25 0.91 -18.54
C ASN A 262 -1.95 1.29 -17.22
N THR A 263 -1.21 1.18 -16.12
CA THR A 263 -1.58 1.67 -14.78
C THR A 263 -0.66 2.77 -14.27
N SER A 264 0.31 3.19 -15.10
CA SER A 264 1.20 4.30 -14.77
C SER A 264 1.71 5.06 -16.01
N LYS A 265 2.11 6.31 -15.79
CA LYS A 265 2.76 7.15 -16.81
C LYS A 265 3.72 8.16 -16.20
N LEU A 266 5.00 8.06 -16.59
CA LEU A 266 6.01 9.08 -16.34
C LEU A 266 5.82 10.30 -17.26
N VAL A 267 5.79 11.48 -16.66
CA VAL A 267 5.85 12.78 -17.33
C VAL A 267 7.19 13.43 -17.01
N LEU A 268 7.88 13.93 -18.03
CA LEU A 268 9.22 14.53 -17.95
C LEU A 268 9.18 15.97 -18.45
N ASN A 269 10.27 16.72 -18.20
CA ASN A 269 10.50 18.09 -18.65
C ASN A 269 9.49 19.09 -18.06
N LEU A 270 9.10 18.87 -16.80
CA LEU A 270 8.33 19.84 -16.03
C LEU A 270 9.25 20.95 -15.52
N MET A 271 8.70 22.13 -15.28
CA MET A 271 9.43 23.20 -14.59
C MET A 271 9.48 22.91 -13.10
N SER A 272 10.61 23.24 -12.45
CA SER A 272 10.81 23.09 -11.01
C SER A 272 9.99 24.09 -10.21
N SER A 273 9.69 23.80 -8.94
CA SER A 273 8.89 24.67 -8.05
C SER A 273 7.58 25.17 -8.68
N THR A 274 6.97 24.38 -9.56
CA THR A 274 5.82 24.80 -10.36
C THR A 274 4.63 23.92 -10.04
N THR A 275 3.48 24.55 -9.75
CA THR A 275 2.22 23.85 -9.50
C THR A 275 1.53 23.56 -10.82
N TYR A 276 1.20 22.29 -11.04
CA TYR A 276 0.43 21.81 -12.18
C TYR A 276 -0.93 21.31 -11.71
N GLU A 277 -1.97 21.54 -12.52
CA GLU A 277 -3.25 20.84 -12.42
C GLU A 277 -3.35 19.78 -13.52
N TYR A 278 -4.06 18.69 -13.25
CA TYR A 278 -4.20 17.58 -14.17
C TYR A 278 -5.60 16.95 -14.15
N ASP A 279 -5.96 16.34 -15.28
CA ASP A 279 -7.16 15.53 -15.43
C ASP A 279 -6.89 14.27 -16.25
N PHE A 280 -7.77 13.30 -16.10
CA PHE A 280 -7.80 12.08 -16.89
C PHE A 280 -9.04 12.01 -17.77
N LYS A 281 -8.91 11.32 -18.90
CA LYS A 281 -10.00 10.90 -19.77
C LYS A 281 -9.78 9.44 -20.14
N ILE A 282 -10.83 8.64 -20.13
CA ILE A 282 -10.76 7.20 -20.40
C ILE A 282 -11.83 6.80 -21.41
N TRP A 283 -11.44 5.89 -22.31
CA TRP A 283 -12.30 5.27 -23.31
C TRP A 283 -12.28 3.76 -23.09
N TYR A 284 -13.46 3.15 -23.20
CA TYR A 284 -13.65 1.71 -23.17
C TYR A 284 -13.98 1.19 -24.57
N GLN A 285 -13.70 -0.08 -24.82
CA GLN A 285 -13.86 -0.71 -26.14
C GLN A 285 -15.34 -0.84 -26.58
N ASP A 286 -16.28 -0.76 -25.63
CA ASP A 286 -17.72 -0.71 -25.91
C ASP A 286 -18.21 0.66 -26.41
N GLY A 287 -17.32 1.65 -26.49
CA GLY A 287 -17.62 3.03 -26.87
C GLY A 287 -17.92 3.95 -25.69
N THR A 288 -17.95 3.44 -24.45
CA THR A 288 -18.14 4.27 -23.25
C THR A 288 -16.95 5.23 -23.10
N VAL A 289 -17.26 6.51 -22.85
CA VAL A 289 -16.25 7.56 -22.67
C VAL A 289 -16.53 8.32 -21.38
N VAL A 290 -15.60 8.25 -20.44
CA VAL A 290 -15.61 9.13 -19.27
C VAL A 290 -14.74 10.33 -19.57
N THR A 291 -15.38 11.50 -19.63
CA THR A 291 -14.74 12.79 -19.95
C THR A 291 -13.74 13.22 -18.87
N TRP A 292 -13.09 14.38 -19.08
CA TRP A 292 -12.10 14.92 -18.15
C TRP A 292 -12.58 14.94 -16.69
N HIS A 293 -11.85 14.26 -15.81
CA HIS A 293 -12.13 14.10 -14.38
C HIS A 293 -10.83 13.99 -13.55
N ALA A 294 -10.96 13.69 -12.25
CA ALA A 294 -9.94 13.70 -11.20
C ALA A 294 -9.62 15.09 -10.64
N ASN A 295 -9.48 16.13 -11.49
CA ASN A 295 -9.24 17.53 -11.08
C ASN A 295 -8.15 17.70 -10.00
N GLY A 296 -7.04 16.97 -10.15
CA GLY A 296 -5.95 16.96 -9.18
C GLY A 296 -4.91 18.05 -9.43
N ASN A 297 -4.04 18.28 -8.45
CA ASN A 297 -2.86 19.13 -8.62
C ASN A 297 -1.62 18.53 -7.94
N PHE A 298 -0.45 19.00 -8.35
CA PHE A 298 0.83 18.69 -7.70
C PHE A 298 1.83 19.83 -7.91
N THR A 299 2.84 19.91 -7.06
CA THR A 299 3.92 20.90 -7.20
C THR A 299 5.25 20.17 -7.33
N THR A 300 5.99 20.44 -8.40
CA THR A 300 7.34 19.89 -8.58
C THR A 300 8.29 20.41 -7.51
N LEU A 301 9.27 19.59 -7.15
CA LEU A 301 10.28 20.00 -6.17
C LEU A 301 11.15 21.17 -6.69
N PRO A 302 11.85 21.89 -5.79
CA PRO A 302 12.83 22.88 -6.21
C PRO A 302 13.93 22.28 -7.09
N LEU A 303 14.52 23.13 -7.93
CA LEU A 303 15.68 22.74 -8.72
C LEU A 303 16.80 22.25 -7.78
N CYS A 304 17.47 21.17 -8.18
CA CYS A 304 18.66 20.73 -7.47
C CYS A 304 19.87 21.50 -7.97
N ASP A 305 20.26 22.56 -7.27
CA ASP A 305 21.37 23.42 -7.69
C ASP A 305 22.73 22.73 -7.52
N ASN A 306 23.70 23.11 -8.36
CA ASN A 306 25.08 22.74 -8.08
C ASN A 306 25.65 23.61 -6.96
N VAL A 307 26.46 23.01 -6.08
CA VAL A 307 27.36 23.79 -5.21
C VAL A 307 28.25 24.72 -6.03
N ILE A 308 28.66 25.83 -5.44
CA ILE A 308 29.39 26.89 -6.14
C ILE A 308 30.78 27.10 -5.53
N ASN A 309 31.62 27.89 -6.21
CA ASN A 309 32.93 28.30 -5.72
C ASN A 309 33.82 27.12 -5.29
N ILE A 310 33.96 26.10 -6.15
CA ILE A 310 34.93 25.01 -5.91
C ILE A 310 36.35 25.59 -5.97
N ILE A 311 37.07 25.50 -4.84
CA ILE A 311 38.44 25.97 -4.70
C ILE A 311 39.36 24.78 -4.42
N PRO A 312 40.25 24.40 -5.37
CA PRO A 312 41.32 23.45 -5.14
C PRO A 312 42.50 24.11 -4.39
N THR A 313 42.79 23.62 -3.20
CA THR A 313 43.90 24.08 -2.35
C THR A 313 44.92 22.96 -2.17
N PRO A 314 46.10 23.01 -2.83
CA PRO A 314 47.17 22.04 -2.60
C PRO A 314 47.63 22.05 -1.13
N ILE A 315 47.59 20.89 -0.48
CA ILE A 315 47.99 20.71 0.93
C ILE A 315 49.37 20.05 1.03
N THR A 316 49.63 19.06 0.17
CA THR A 316 50.98 18.49 -0.05
C THR A 316 51.26 18.50 -1.55
N THR A 317 52.49 18.23 -1.98
CA THR A 317 52.82 18.07 -3.40
C THR A 317 52.09 16.92 -4.07
N THR A 318 51.42 16.04 -3.31
CA THR A 318 50.62 14.91 -3.82
C THR A 318 49.16 14.91 -3.35
N LYS A 319 48.73 15.96 -2.63
CA LYS A 319 47.39 16.09 -2.06
C LYS A 319 46.80 17.48 -2.32
N THR A 320 45.54 17.52 -2.76
CA THR A 320 44.75 18.76 -2.90
C THR A 320 43.43 18.60 -2.16
N GLN A 321 43.03 19.63 -1.41
CA GLN A 321 41.70 19.74 -0.81
C GLN A 321 40.79 20.57 -1.70
N PHE A 322 39.59 20.10 -1.98
CA PHE A 322 38.57 20.80 -2.75
C PHE A 322 37.48 21.25 -1.80
N CYS A 323 37.37 22.55 -1.57
CA CYS A 323 36.29 23.13 -0.78
C CYS A 323 35.30 23.87 -1.67
N TRP A 324 34.05 24.03 -1.24
CA TRP A 324 33.01 24.73 -1.98
C TRP A 324 32.04 25.42 -1.05
N ASP A 325 31.29 26.38 -1.60
CA ASP A 325 30.21 27.04 -0.88
C ASP A 325 28.91 26.27 -1.06
N THR A 326 28.12 26.19 0.01
CA THR A 326 26.79 25.59 -0.05
C THR A 326 25.83 26.45 -0.85
N VAL A 327 24.85 25.79 -1.47
CA VAL A 327 23.68 26.42 -2.08
C VAL A 327 22.44 26.08 -1.26
N SER A 328 21.28 25.93 -1.90
CA SER A 328 20.08 25.32 -1.34
C SER A 328 20.35 23.91 -0.76
N THR A 329 19.37 23.31 -0.11
CA THR A 329 19.52 21.99 0.52
C THR A 329 19.80 20.89 -0.50
N TYR A 330 20.92 20.18 -0.35
CA TYR A 330 21.31 19.01 -1.14
C TYR A 330 21.76 17.86 -0.23
N ALA A 331 21.81 16.64 -0.77
CA ALA A 331 22.19 15.44 -0.03
C ALA A 331 23.70 15.18 -0.11
N PHE A 332 24.28 15.17 -1.32
CA PHE A 332 25.73 14.99 -1.51
C PHE A 332 26.25 15.58 -2.81
N VAL A 333 27.57 15.84 -2.86
CA VAL A 333 28.31 16.27 -4.05
C VAL A 333 29.22 15.14 -4.53
N ARG A 334 29.29 14.92 -5.85
CA ARG A 334 30.36 14.10 -6.45
C ARG A 334 31.32 15.01 -7.19
N LEU A 335 32.61 14.75 -7.00
CA LEU A 335 33.69 15.41 -7.71
C LEU A 335 34.41 14.40 -8.58
N LYS A 336 34.82 14.83 -9.76
CA LYS A 336 35.66 14.04 -10.68
C LYS A 336 36.79 14.91 -11.20
N TYR A 337 37.95 14.32 -11.42
CA TYR A 337 39.14 15.01 -11.90
C TYR A 337 39.84 14.23 -13.00
N ARG A 338 40.66 14.93 -13.77
CA ARG A 338 41.60 14.33 -14.73
C ARG A 338 42.75 15.28 -14.97
N GLU A 339 43.85 14.76 -15.51
CA GLU A 339 44.94 15.59 -16.04
C GLU A 339 44.43 16.52 -17.14
N ASP A 340 44.95 17.73 -17.19
CA ASP A 340 44.54 18.79 -18.11
C ASP A 340 45.10 18.61 -19.53
N VAL A 341 45.03 17.39 -20.04
CA VAL A 341 45.56 17.01 -21.36
C VAL A 341 44.48 16.35 -22.23
N PRO A 342 44.54 16.49 -23.57
CA PRO A 342 43.62 15.82 -24.47
C PRO A 342 43.62 14.30 -24.26
N GLY A 343 42.44 13.68 -24.32
CA GLY A 343 42.30 12.22 -24.20
C GLY A 343 42.39 11.64 -22.78
N SER A 344 42.66 12.43 -21.74
CA SER A 344 42.68 11.92 -20.36
C SER A 344 41.27 11.54 -19.87
N SER A 345 41.17 10.48 -19.06
CA SER A 345 39.90 9.98 -18.52
C SER A 345 39.61 10.58 -17.13
N PHE A 346 38.34 10.90 -16.87
CA PHE A 346 37.90 11.32 -15.54
C PHE A 346 37.94 10.18 -14.54
N SER A 347 38.51 10.46 -13.37
CA SER A 347 38.47 9.63 -12.17
C SER A 347 37.67 10.34 -11.08
N ASN A 348 36.99 9.61 -10.20
CA ASN A 348 36.25 10.22 -9.09
C ASN A 348 37.22 10.70 -7.99
N ILE A 349 36.90 11.83 -7.35
CA ILE A 349 37.53 12.25 -6.10
C ILE A 349 36.65 11.71 -4.96
N GLY A 350 37.14 10.65 -4.30
CA GLY A 350 36.35 9.89 -3.33
C GLY A 350 35.45 8.84 -3.97
N GLY A 351 34.74 8.09 -3.12
CA GLY A 351 33.84 7.01 -3.53
C GLY A 351 32.44 7.51 -3.91
N MET A 352 31.46 7.25 -3.04
CA MET A 352 30.03 7.49 -3.30
C MET A 352 29.62 8.97 -3.46
N GLY A 353 30.44 9.90 -2.97
CA GLY A 353 30.17 11.33 -2.88
C GLY A 353 30.60 11.89 -1.53
N VAL A 354 30.35 13.18 -1.33
CA VAL A 354 30.60 13.91 -0.09
C VAL A 354 29.26 14.39 0.44
N ASN A 355 28.81 13.80 1.54
CA ASN A 355 27.50 14.11 2.11
C ASN A 355 27.50 15.49 2.76
N SER A 356 26.41 16.22 2.55
CA SER A 356 26.10 17.43 3.30
C SER A 356 26.04 17.12 4.81
N PRO A 357 26.53 18.02 5.70
CA PRO A 357 26.99 19.39 5.44
C PRO A 357 28.49 19.51 5.19
N THR A 358 29.21 18.42 4.89
CA THR A 358 30.65 18.50 4.64
C THR A 358 30.91 19.29 3.35
N LEU A 359 31.73 20.34 3.43
CA LEU A 359 32.01 21.27 2.33
C LEU A 359 33.40 21.11 1.70
N CYS A 360 34.19 20.15 2.16
CA CYS A 360 35.54 19.93 1.67
C CYS A 360 35.83 18.44 1.44
N LYS A 361 36.68 18.14 0.46
CA LYS A 361 37.16 16.78 0.20
C LYS A 361 38.60 16.75 -0.28
N ASP A 362 39.40 15.88 0.32
CA ASP A 362 40.79 15.67 -0.07
C ASP A 362 40.92 14.64 -1.20
N LYS A 363 41.84 14.92 -2.14
CA LYS A 363 42.38 13.94 -3.09
C LYS A 363 43.87 13.76 -2.86
N ASN A 364 44.28 12.52 -2.56
CA ASN A 364 45.69 12.10 -2.47
C ASN A 364 46.16 11.46 -3.79
N GLY A 365 47.47 11.25 -3.93
CA GLY A 365 48.06 10.54 -5.07
C GLY A 365 48.00 11.34 -6.37
N LEU A 366 48.16 12.66 -6.27
CA LEU A 366 48.39 13.54 -7.42
C LEU A 366 49.89 13.61 -7.72
N THR A 367 50.25 13.80 -8.98
CA THR A 367 51.65 13.92 -9.39
C THR A 367 52.08 15.38 -9.31
N PRO A 368 53.19 15.71 -8.62
CA PRO A 368 53.73 17.07 -8.58
C PRO A 368 54.02 17.60 -9.99
N GLY A 369 53.74 18.88 -10.22
CA GLY A 369 54.00 19.56 -11.48
C GLY A 369 52.97 19.35 -12.58
N LEU A 370 52.03 18.40 -12.43
CA LEU A 370 50.95 18.20 -13.39
C LEU A 370 49.81 19.18 -13.17
N THR A 371 49.17 19.58 -14.27
CA THR A 371 47.94 20.38 -14.25
C THR A 371 46.74 19.44 -14.38
N TYR A 372 45.72 19.70 -13.58
CA TYR A 372 44.50 18.91 -13.51
C TYR A 372 43.28 19.83 -13.66
N ARG A 373 42.14 19.22 -13.98
CA ARG A 373 40.83 19.87 -13.94
C ARG A 373 39.85 19.07 -13.11
N VAL A 374 39.01 19.76 -12.33
CA VAL A 374 37.94 19.17 -11.52
C VAL A 374 36.58 19.62 -12.04
N MET A 375 35.63 18.70 -12.03
CA MET A 375 34.21 18.95 -12.26
C MET A 375 33.41 18.38 -11.11
N TRP A 376 32.23 18.93 -10.86
CA TRP A 376 31.37 18.49 -9.76
C TRP A 376 29.91 18.41 -10.17
N ARG A 377 29.14 17.68 -9.39
CA ARG A 377 27.69 17.57 -9.56
C ARG A 377 27.01 17.28 -8.24
N THR A 378 25.82 17.82 -8.04
CA THR A 378 25.08 17.78 -6.78
C THR A 378 23.85 16.87 -6.91
N TRP A 379 23.56 16.10 -5.86
CA TRP A 379 22.38 15.26 -5.73
C TRP A 379 21.54 15.72 -4.55
N CYS A 380 20.23 15.80 -4.76
CA CYS A 380 19.27 16.21 -3.74
C CYS A 380 18.51 15.01 -3.14
N ASN A 381 18.56 13.85 -3.79
CA ASN A 381 18.14 12.58 -3.19
C ASN A 381 19.35 11.86 -2.55
N PRO A 382 19.30 11.50 -1.25
CA PRO A 382 20.37 10.79 -0.55
C PRO A 382 20.76 9.44 -1.16
N SER A 383 19.81 8.74 -1.79
CA SER A 383 20.04 7.48 -2.49
C SER A 383 20.60 7.70 -3.91
N GLY A 384 20.76 8.95 -4.34
CA GLY A 384 21.20 9.32 -5.69
C GLY A 384 20.04 9.34 -6.71
N GLY A 385 20.33 8.96 -7.95
CA GLY A 385 19.30 8.86 -8.99
C GLY A 385 18.99 10.17 -9.73
N PRO A 386 17.74 10.37 -10.21
CA PRO A 386 17.38 11.46 -11.12
C PRO A 386 17.26 12.84 -10.46
N TYR A 387 17.04 12.92 -9.13
CA TYR A 387 16.98 14.20 -8.44
C TYR A 387 18.39 14.74 -8.14
N ARG A 388 18.95 15.40 -9.14
CA ARG A 388 20.31 15.91 -9.18
C ARG A 388 20.36 17.15 -10.06
N SER A 389 21.44 17.91 -9.97
CA SER A 389 21.63 19.07 -10.83
C SER A 389 21.65 18.68 -12.31
N PRO A 390 21.18 19.56 -13.23
CA PRO A 390 20.98 19.19 -14.64
C PRO A 390 22.26 18.70 -15.32
N GLN A 391 23.40 19.30 -14.98
CA GLN A 391 24.70 19.06 -15.60
C GLN A 391 25.83 19.05 -14.58
N TRP A 392 26.97 18.49 -15.00
CA TRP A 392 28.23 18.66 -14.27
C TRP A 392 28.71 20.10 -14.47
N ASP A 393 29.18 20.73 -13.41
CA ASP A 393 29.72 22.09 -13.44
C ASP A 393 31.26 22.09 -13.41
N GLY A 394 31.84 23.26 -13.66
CA GLY A 394 33.26 23.44 -13.95
C GLY A 394 33.57 23.35 -15.46
N PRO A 395 34.84 23.15 -15.83
CA PRO A 395 35.96 22.76 -14.98
C PRO A 395 36.59 23.92 -14.20
N VAL A 396 37.09 23.62 -13.01
CA VAL A 396 38.14 24.43 -12.35
C VAL A 396 39.49 23.77 -12.60
N ILE A 397 40.46 24.53 -13.08
CA ILE A 397 41.81 24.06 -13.43
C ILE A 397 42.78 24.44 -12.31
N TRP A 398 43.66 23.52 -11.92
CA TRP A 398 44.75 23.80 -10.97
C TRP A 398 46.02 23.04 -11.32
N THR A 399 47.17 23.60 -10.98
CA THR A 399 48.47 22.94 -11.13
C THR A 399 48.95 22.46 -9.77
N GLN A 400 49.34 21.20 -9.68
CA GLN A 400 49.88 20.65 -8.45
C GLN A 400 51.33 21.14 -8.26
N PRO A 401 51.68 21.75 -7.12
CA PRO A 401 53.00 22.33 -6.94
C PRO A 401 54.09 21.25 -6.82
N ASN A 402 55.27 21.54 -7.37
CA ASN A 402 56.47 20.70 -7.22
C ASN A 402 57.04 20.71 -5.79
N SER A 403 56.74 21.77 -5.04
CA SER A 403 57.14 21.95 -3.65
C SER A 403 56.09 22.81 -2.96
N ILE A 404 55.70 22.46 -1.74
CA ILE A 404 54.89 23.34 -0.90
C ILE A 404 55.84 23.96 0.12
N ARG A 405 56.02 25.27 0.02
CA ARG A 405 56.54 26.04 1.14
C ARG A 405 55.38 26.20 2.11
N VAL A 406 55.51 25.63 3.30
CA VAL A 406 54.70 26.08 4.43
C VAL A 406 55.23 27.46 4.75
N GLU A 407 54.69 28.48 4.08
CA GLU A 407 54.77 29.82 4.63
C GLU A 407 53.92 29.77 5.89
N ASN A 408 54.60 29.90 7.02
CA ASN A 408 54.01 30.05 8.33
C ASN A 408 53.19 31.35 8.26
N THR A 409 51.92 31.23 7.87
CA THR A 409 50.99 32.35 7.70
C THR A 409 50.44 32.74 9.07
N ASP A 410 51.37 33.08 9.96
CA ASP A 410 51.13 33.65 11.29
C ASP A 410 52.26 34.62 11.68
N ILE A 411 52.93 35.23 10.70
CA ILE A 411 53.64 36.49 10.92
C ILE A 411 53.28 37.36 9.72
N GLY A 412 52.23 38.19 9.87
CA GLY A 412 52.06 39.33 8.98
C GLY A 412 53.35 40.14 8.96
N ASP A 413 53.67 40.76 7.83
CA ASP A 413 54.86 41.60 7.64
C ASP A 413 55.01 42.59 8.81
N ARG A 414 55.77 42.19 9.84
CA ARG A 414 56.05 43.03 10.99
C ARG A 414 57.20 43.96 10.63
N GLU A 415 56.95 45.26 10.69
CA GLU A 415 57.93 46.28 10.35
C GLU A 415 58.87 46.49 11.53
N LEU A 416 60.18 46.48 11.28
CA LEU A 416 61.17 46.73 12.31
C LEU A 416 61.12 48.21 12.72
N ILE A 417 60.69 48.50 13.94
CA ILE A 417 60.64 49.87 14.46
C ILE A 417 62.02 50.33 14.91
N ARG A 418 62.71 49.53 15.72
CA ARG A 418 63.99 49.92 16.32
C ARG A 418 64.83 48.73 16.78
N ILE A 419 66.13 48.96 16.86
CA ILE A 419 67.11 48.02 17.42
C ILE A 419 67.75 48.69 18.64
N THR A 420 67.70 48.03 19.80
CA THR A 420 68.29 48.54 21.03
C THR A 420 69.27 47.57 21.66
N ASP A 421 70.15 48.08 22.52
CA ASP A 421 70.87 47.24 23.48
C ASP A 421 69.95 46.79 24.63
N LEU A 422 70.48 45.97 25.56
CA LEU A 422 69.75 45.51 26.75
C LEU A 422 69.38 46.64 27.73
N LEU A 423 69.93 47.84 27.56
CA LEU A 423 69.63 49.03 28.37
C LEU A 423 68.61 49.94 27.67
N GLY A 424 68.07 49.53 26.51
CA GLY A 424 67.04 50.25 25.76
C GLY A 424 67.57 51.43 24.95
N ARG A 425 68.89 51.54 24.73
CA ARG A 425 69.50 52.57 23.89
C ARG A 425 69.52 52.11 22.44
N GLU A 426 69.15 53.00 21.53
CA GLU A 426 69.12 52.69 20.10
C GLU A 426 70.54 52.51 19.55
N VAL A 427 70.72 51.46 18.75
CA VAL A 427 72.03 51.05 18.24
C VAL A 427 71.98 50.73 16.76
N ASN A 428 73.02 51.13 16.03
CA ASN A 428 73.22 50.71 14.64
C ASN A 428 73.93 49.34 14.65
N PRO A 429 73.27 48.26 14.18
CA PRO A 429 73.80 46.90 14.23
C PRO A 429 75.12 46.71 13.45
N ASP A 430 75.38 47.53 12.42
CA ASP A 430 76.59 47.45 11.59
C ASP A 430 77.84 48.03 12.28
N LYS A 431 77.68 48.65 13.44
CA LYS A 431 78.76 49.29 14.21
C LYS A 431 78.99 48.66 15.59
N VAL A 432 78.37 47.51 15.84
CA VAL A 432 78.42 46.85 17.16
C VAL A 432 79.55 45.81 17.19
N ILE A 433 80.27 45.75 18.31
CA ILE A 433 81.34 44.78 18.55
C ILE A 433 80.78 43.35 18.76
N ASP A 434 81.58 42.36 18.39
CA ASP A 434 81.32 40.93 18.58
C ASP A 434 80.85 40.60 20.01
N LYS A 435 79.89 39.68 20.13
CA LYS A 435 79.21 39.20 21.35
C LYS A 435 78.22 40.17 22.01
N THR A 436 77.76 41.20 21.31
CA THR A 436 76.73 42.10 21.85
C THR A 436 75.33 41.54 21.63
N THR A 437 74.51 41.56 22.69
CA THR A 437 73.08 41.22 22.61
C THR A 437 72.27 42.44 22.15
N LEU A 438 71.55 42.28 21.05
CA LEU A 438 70.64 43.25 20.46
C LEU A 438 69.19 42.81 20.58
N VAL A 439 68.30 43.79 20.70
CA VAL A 439 66.87 43.62 20.86
C VAL A 439 66.18 44.34 19.70
N TYR A 440 65.53 43.58 18.83
CA TYR A 440 64.78 44.06 17.66
C TYR A 440 63.31 44.18 18.08
N ILE A 441 62.74 45.36 17.94
CA ILE A 441 61.36 45.66 18.35
C ILE A 441 60.56 45.97 17.10
N TYR A 442 59.44 45.29 16.94
CA TYR A 442 58.57 45.37 15.78
C TYR A 442 57.28 46.17 16.09
N ASP A 443 56.60 46.60 15.05
CA ASP A 443 55.34 47.36 15.10
C ASP A 443 54.16 46.62 15.71
N ASP A 444 54.14 45.29 15.57
CA ASP A 444 53.21 44.39 16.23
C ASP A 444 53.46 44.22 17.75
N GLY A 445 54.48 44.88 18.29
CA GLY A 445 54.86 44.83 19.70
C GLY A 445 55.69 43.59 20.08
N THR A 446 56.03 42.73 19.12
CA THR A 446 56.93 41.60 19.34
C THR A 446 58.38 42.04 19.46
N VAL A 447 59.17 41.23 20.16
CA VAL A 447 60.59 41.51 20.42
C VAL A 447 61.43 40.28 20.09
N GLU A 448 62.50 40.48 19.31
CA GLU A 448 63.45 39.43 18.94
C GLU A 448 64.84 39.75 19.48
N LYS A 449 65.46 38.79 20.17
CA LYS A 449 66.82 38.93 20.72
C LYS A 449 67.82 38.27 19.76
N LYS A 450 68.79 39.04 19.26
CA LYS A 450 69.92 38.52 18.47
C LYS A 450 71.24 38.78 19.17
N ILE A 451 72.18 37.86 19.06
CA ILE A 451 73.56 38.06 19.52
C ILE A 451 74.39 38.22 18.25
N ILE A 452 75.09 39.35 18.11
CA ILE A 452 76.06 39.50 17.04
C ILE A 452 77.26 38.62 17.39
N ILE A 453 77.59 37.69 16.50
CA ILE A 453 78.76 36.83 16.57
C ILE A 453 79.51 37.07 15.27
N GLU A 454 80.75 37.57 15.32
CA GLU A 454 81.67 37.51 14.16
C GLU A 454 82.24 36.10 13.99
#